data_AF-A0A953H5I0-F1
#
_entry.id   AF-A0A953H5I0-F1
#
_cell.length_a   1.000
_cell.length_b   1.000
_cell.length_c   1.000
_cell.angle_alpha   90.00
_cell.angle_beta   90.00
_cell.angle_gamma   90.00
#
_symmetry.space_group_name_H-M   'P 1'
#
loop_
_entity.id
_entity.type
_entity.pdbx_description
1 polymer ?
#
loop_
_entity_poly.entity_id
_entity_poly.type
_entity_poly.pdbx_seq_one_letter_code
_entity_poly.pdbx_strand_id
1 'polypeptide(L)' 'MAYSKNAHRFSLAYVKQVEGINCTGGVCRYEPAFSGLRLGITSSF' A
#
# COMPACT_ATOMS: atom_id res chain seq x y z
N MET A 1 -7.55 3.64 7.57
CA MET A 1 -7.41 4.42 8.82
C MET A 1 -5.94 4.53 9.17
N ALA A 2 -5.43 5.75 9.40
CA ALA A 2 -4.02 5.98 9.72
C ALA A 2 -3.92 6.74 11.04
N TYR A 3 -3.22 6.17 12.02
CA TYR A 3 -3.00 6.73 13.34
C TYR A 3 -1.52 7.10 13.48
N SER A 4 -1.24 8.39 13.70
CA SER A 4 0.11 8.89 13.90
C SER A 4 0.30 9.28 15.36
N LYS A 5 1.26 8.65 16.05
CA LYS A 5 1.70 9.08 17.37
C LYS A 5 3.20 9.42 17.29
N ASN A 6 3.52 10.70 17.49
CA ASN A 6 4.86 11.27 17.32
C ASN A 6 5.45 10.96 15.93
N ALA A 7 6.63 10.34 15.89
CA ALA A 7 7.38 9.90 14.73
C ALA A 7 6.82 8.64 14.04
N HIS A 8 5.87 7.94 14.65
CA HIS A 8 5.36 6.66 14.14
C HIS A 8 3.96 6.82 13.56
N ARG A 9 3.82 6.56 12.27
CA ARG A 9 2.57 6.47 11.52
C ARG A 9 2.21 5.01 11.29
N PHE A 10 1.12 4.58 11.91
CA PHE A 10 0.51 3.27 11.69
C PHE A 10 -0.66 3.44 10.72
N SER A 11 -0.63 2.74 9.60
CA SER A 11 -1.68 2.76 8.59
C SER A 11 -2.24 1.36 8.41
N LEU A 12 -3.56 1.29 8.41
CA LEU A 12 -4.36 0.09 8.24
C LEU A 12 -5.28 0.34 7.05
N ALA A 13 -5.06 -0.38 5.97
CA ALA A 13 -5.87 -0.29 4.76
C ALA A 13 -6.23 -1.69 4.27
N TYR A 14 -7.52 -1.99 4.14
CA TYR A 14 -7.94 -3.15 3.37
C TYR A 14 -7.86 -2.76 1.89
N VAL A 15 -6.99 -3.42 1.14
CA VAL A 15 -6.77 -3.14 -0.28
C VAL A 15 -7.23 -4.35 -1.06
N LYS A 16 -8.08 -4.09 -2.05
CA LYS A 16 -8.45 -5.05 -3.09
C LYS A 16 -7.84 -4.57 -4.39
N GLN A 17 -6.63 -5.02 -4.67
CA GLN A 17 -5.97 -4.88 -5.94
C GLN A 17 -6.43 -6.03 -6.85
N VAL A 18 -6.94 -5.70 -8.03
CA VAL A 18 -7.36 -6.69 -9.04
C VAL A 18 -6.12 -7.13 -9.81
N GLU A 19 -6.10 -8.38 -10.28
CA GLU A 19 -5.03 -8.84 -11.18
C GLU A 19 -5.00 -7.99 -12.44
N GLY A 20 -3.81 -7.51 -12.80
CA GLY A 20 -3.67 -6.66 -13.97
C GLY A 20 -2.24 -6.23 -14.25
N ILE A 21 -2.07 -5.60 -15.40
CA ILE A 21 -0.83 -4.94 -15.79
C ILE A 21 -1.05 -3.45 -15.59
N ASN A 22 -0.28 -2.84 -14.68
CA ASN A 22 -0.28 -1.41 -14.49
C ASN A 22 0.86 -0.80 -15.30
N CYS A 23 0.52 0.04 -16.28
CA CYS A 23 1.50 0.76 -17.08
C CYS A 23 1.52 2.23 -16.63
N THR A 24 2.61 2.64 -15.97
CA THR A 24 2.82 4.02 -15.53
C THR A 24 4.20 4.49 -15.97
N GLY A 25 4.29 5.73 -16.50
CA GLY A 25 5.57 6.32 -16.92
C GLY A 25 6.33 5.54 -18.01
N GLY A 26 5.63 4.79 -18.87
CA GLY A 26 6.25 3.98 -19.93
C GLY A 26 6.75 2.60 -19.49
N VAL A 27 6.55 2.21 -18.24
CA VAL A 27 6.90 0.88 -17.72
C VAL A 27 5.62 0.14 -17.33
N CYS A 28 5.48 -1.09 -17.81
CA CYS A 28 4.39 -1.98 -17.41
C CYS A 28 4.88 -2.95 -16.32
N ARG A 29 4.19 -2.95 -15.18
CA ARG A 29 4.45 -3.87 -14.07
C ARG A 29 3.22 -4.75 -13.88
N TYR A 30 3.47 -6.06 -13.79
CA TYR A 30 2.44 -7.01 -13.44
C TYR A 30 2.20 -6.91 -11.94
N GLU A 31 1.00 -6.53 -11.56
CA GLU A 31 0.57 -6.41 -10.17
C GLU A 31 -0.47 -7.51 -9.89
N PRO A 32 -0.12 -8.51 -9.05
CA PRO A 32 -1.01 -9.62 -8.78
C PRO A 32 -2.26 -9.16 -8.01
N ALA A 33 -3.35 -9.93 -8.10
CA ALA A 33 -4.53 -9.68 -7.30
C ALA A 33 -4.18 -9.77 -5.80
N PHE A 34 -4.17 -8.62 -5.12
CA PHE A 34 -3.95 -8.54 -3.68
C PHE A 34 -5.24 -8.10 -3.02
N SER A 35 -5.98 -9.05 -2.44
CA SER A 35 -7.11 -8.79 -1.58
C SER A 35 -6.71 -9.08 -0.13
N GLY A 36 -6.35 -8.05 0.63
CA GLY A 36 -5.81 -8.25 1.97
C GLY A 36 -5.70 -6.99 2.80
N LEU A 37 -5.39 -7.19 4.08
CA LEU A 37 -5.11 -6.09 5.00
C LEU A 37 -3.65 -5.65 4.84
N ARG A 38 -3.45 -4.41 4.40
CA ARG A 38 -2.15 -3.75 4.34
C ARG A 38 -1.89 -2.99 5.65
N LEU A 39 -0.88 -3.46 6.37
CA LEU A 39 -0.29 -2.79 7.54
C LEU A 39 0.94 -2.00 7.09
N GLY A 40 0.90 -0.69 7.26
CA GLY A 40 2.05 0.18 6.99
C GLY A 40 2.50 0.87 8.28
N ILE A 41 3.70 0.57 8.75
CA ILE A 41 4.33 1.24 9.89
C ILE A 41 5.44 2.12 9.33
N THR A 42 5.25 3.43 9.38
CA THR A 42 6.23 4.42 8.91
C THR A 42 6.80 5.13 10.12
N SER A 43 8.11 5.02 10.34
CA SER A 43 8.82 5.69 11.42
C SER A 43 9.73 6.76 10.84
N SER A 44 9.48 8.03 11.14
CA SER A 44 10.35 9.15 10.77
C SER A 44 11.19 9.56 11.98
N PHE A 45 12.47 9.21 11.98
CA PHE A 45 13.43 9.62 13.03
C PHE A 45 13.86 11.07 12.89
#